data_AF-A0A1Y5E632-F1
#
_entry.id   AF-A0A1Y5E632-F1
#
_cell.length_a   1.000
_cell.length_b   1.000
_cell.length_c   1.000
_cell.angle_alpha   90.00
_cell.angle_beta   90.00
_cell.angle_gamma   90.00
#
_symmetry.space_group_name_H-M   'P 1'
#
loop_
_entity.id
_entity.type
_entity.pdbx_description
1 polymer ?
#
loop_
_entity_poly.entity_id
_entity_poly.type
_entity_poly.pdbx_seq_one_letter_code
_entity_poly.pdbx_strand_id
1 'polypeptide(L)' 'MEIEEIESIMLTVCVTGIVLFMGFIMIDLARKSNAGKLGTFVILGGLGFGIFGFVMKGVIVELILGSKL' A
#
# COMPACT_ATOMS: atom_id res chain seq x y z
N MET A 1 -4.27 -21.26 -18.73
CA MET A 1 -4.85 -20.36 -17.73
C MET A 1 -6.09 -21.01 -17.19
N GLU A 2 -5.92 -21.76 -16.11
CA GLU A 2 -7.05 -22.15 -15.28
C GLU A 2 -7.68 -20.88 -14.67
N ILE A 3 -8.96 -20.95 -14.33
CA ILE A 3 -9.69 -19.79 -13.80
C ILE A 3 -9.02 -19.23 -12.52
N GLU A 4 -8.30 -20.06 -11.78
CA GLU A 4 -7.55 -19.70 -10.58
C GLU A 4 -6.45 -18.64 -10.82
N GLU A 5 -5.71 -18.71 -11.93
CA GLU A 5 -4.67 -17.72 -12.25
C GLU A 5 -5.30 -16.35 -12.53
N ILE A 6 -6.40 -16.32 -13.27
CA ILE A 6 -7.12 -15.09 -13.61
C ILE A 6 -7.74 -14.47 -12.36
N GLU A 7 -8.31 -15.28 -11.46
CA GLU A 7 -8.84 -14.84 -10.18
C GLU A 7 -7.77 -14.21 -9.29
N SER A 8 -6.60 -14.85 -9.18
CA SER A 8 -5.50 -14.35 -8.36
C SER A 8 -4.95 -13.01 -8.85
N ILE A 9 -4.83 -12.83 -10.17
CA ILE A 9 -4.34 -11.60 -10.79
C ILE A 9 -5.36 -10.48 -10.61
N MET A 10 -6.65 -10.76 -10.85
CA MET A 10 -7.75 -9.80 -10.64
C MET A 10 -7.80 -9.31 -9.18
N LEU A 11 -7.76 -10.23 -8.21
CA LEU A 11 -7.75 -9.89 -6.80
C LEU A 11 -6.54 -9.05 -6.43
N THR A 12 -5.36 -9.44 -6.90
CA THR A 12 -4.11 -8.73 -6.61
C THR A 12 -4.17 -7.30 -7.14
N VAL A 13 -4.59 -7.10 -8.40
CA VAL A 13 -4.68 -5.78 -9.04
C VAL A 13 -5.75 -4.90 -8.40
N CYS A 14 -6.95 -5.43 -8.12
CA CYS A 14 -8.01 -4.67 -7.46
C CYS A 14 -7.60 -4.21 -6.06
N VAL A 15 -7.00 -5.10 -5.27
CA VAL A 15 -6.58 -4.80 -3.90
C VAL A 15 -5.40 -3.82 -3.88
N THR A 16 -4.40 -4.01 -4.74
CA THR A 16 -3.29 -3.05 -4.84
C THR A 16 -3.75 -1.67 -5.30
N GLY A 17 -4.67 -1.59 -6.26
CA GLY A 17 -5.26 -0.32 -6.72
C GLY A 17 -5.97 0.44 -5.60
N ILE A 18 -6.83 -0.25 -4.83
CA ILE A 18 -7.55 0.35 -3.69
C ILE A 18 -6.58 0.83 -2.60
N VAL A 19 -5.52 0.07 -2.33
CA VAL A 19 -4.58 0.43 -1.26
C VAL A 19 -3.66 1.57 -1.69
N LEU A 20 -3.28 1.64 -2.96
CA LEU A 20 -2.64 2.82 -3.54
C LEU A 20 -3.53 4.06 -3.39
N PHE A 21 -4.83 3.92 -3.66
CA PHE A 21 -5.79 5.01 -3.50
C PHE A 21 -5.92 5.45 -2.03
N MET A 22 -5.95 4.49 -1.08
CA MET A 22 -5.89 4.79 0.36
C MET A 22 -4.63 5.58 0.70
N GLY A 23 -3.48 5.22 0.11
CA GLY A 23 -2.23 5.93 0.31
C GLY A 23 -2.21 7.34 -0.28
N PHE A 24 -2.82 7.54 -1.44
CA PHE A 24 -2.95 8.84 -2.07
C PHE A 24 -3.80 9.80 -1.23
N ILE A 25 -4.96 9.32 -0.75
CA ILE A 25 -5.84 10.11 0.14
C ILE A 25 -5.13 10.40 1.46
N MET A 26 -4.31 9.48 1.97
CA MET A 26 -3.54 9.70 3.19
C MET A 26 -2.59 10.90 3.07
N ILE A 27 -1.90 11.02 1.93
CA ILE A 27 -0.99 12.13 1.64
C ILE A 27 -1.79 13.44 1.49
N ASP A 28 -2.98 13.39 0.90
CA ASP A 28 -3.88 14.54 0.79
C ASP A 28 -4.41 14.98 2.17
N LEU A 29 -4.82 14.02 3.01
CA LEU A 29 -5.29 14.26 4.37
C LEU A 29 -4.17 14.84 5.26
N ALA A 30 -2.94 14.35 5.12
CA ALA A 30 -1.77 14.89 5.81
C ALA A 30 -1.53 16.37 5.47
N ARG A 31 -1.70 16.75 4.19
CA ARG A 31 -1.58 18.16 3.74
C ARG A 31 -2.77 19.00 4.17
N LYS A 32 -3.99 18.48 4.04
CA LYS A 32 -5.24 19.20 4.32
C LYS A 32 -5.49 19.40 5.81
N SER A 33 -4.94 18.53 6.66
CA SER A 33 -5.11 18.62 8.11
C SER A 33 -4.35 19.79 8.76
N ASN A 34 -3.61 20.62 8.01
CA ASN A 34 -2.88 21.79 8.53
C ASN A 34 -2.03 21.46 9.78
N ALA A 35 -1.59 20.21 9.86
CA ALA A 35 -0.78 19.74 10.95
C ALA A 35 0.58 20.37 10.69
N GLY A 36 0.96 21.42 11.44
CA GLY A 36 2.19 22.19 11.24
C GLY A 36 3.46 21.32 11.16
N LYS A 37 4.66 21.91 11.15
CA LYS A 37 5.92 21.15 10.94
C LYS A 37 6.06 19.84 11.75
N LEU A 38 5.48 19.77 12.95
CA LEU A 38 5.43 18.55 13.79
C LEU A 38 4.32 17.56 13.40
N GLY A 39 3.15 18.03 13.00
CA GLY A 39 2.02 17.18 12.66
C GLY A 39 2.17 16.47 11.32
N THR A 40 2.77 17.15 10.33
CA THR A 40 3.17 16.49 9.06
C THR A 40 4.21 15.38 9.31
N PHE A 41 5.09 15.56 10.30
CA PHE A 41 6.12 14.57 10.67
C PHE A 41 5.52 13.32 11.36
N VAL A 42 4.51 13.50 12.22
CA VAL A 42 3.81 12.40 12.88
C VAL A 42 2.86 11.67 11.94
N ILE A 43 2.21 12.37 10.99
CA ILE A 43 1.37 11.71 9.98
C ILE A 43 2.24 10.96 8.95
N LEU A 44 3.35 11.53 8.48
CA LEU A 44 4.30 10.81 7.64
C LEU A 44 4.98 9.65 8.39
N GLY A 45 5.28 9.82 9.68
CA GLY A 45 5.86 8.79 10.52
C GLY A 45 4.86 7.66 10.84
N GLY A 46 3.80 7.95 11.59
CA GLY A 46 2.85 6.94 12.05
C GLY A 46 1.93 6.38 10.95
N LEU A 47 1.43 7.25 10.06
CA LEU A 47 0.51 6.84 8.99
C LEU A 47 1.28 6.33 7.77
N GLY A 48 2.41 6.95 7.42
CA GLY A 48 3.30 6.49 6.37
C GLY A 48 3.93 5.12 6.65
N PHE A 49 4.22 4.77 7.92
CA PHE A 49 4.59 3.39 8.30
C PHE A 49 3.48 2.38 7.97
N GLY A 50 2.21 2.76 8.02
CA GLY A 50 1.08 1.88 7.70
C GLY A 50 1.01 1.49 6.22
N ILE A 51 1.17 2.46 5.31
CA ILE A 51 1.26 2.16 3.86
C ILE A 51 2.59 1.49 3.53
N PHE A 52 3.68 1.95 4.14
CA PHE A 52 5.01 1.39 3.90
C PHE A 52 5.05 -0.10 4.29
N GLY A 53 4.43 -0.49 5.41
CA GLY A 53 4.27 -1.88 5.80
C GLY A 53 3.40 -2.68 4.82
N PHE A 54 2.37 -2.07 4.24
CA PHE A 54 1.54 -2.71 3.21
C PHE A 54 2.29 -2.94 1.89
N VAL A 55 3.11 -1.98 1.46
CA VAL A 55 3.95 -2.13 0.27
C VAL A 55 5.07 -3.13 0.54
N MET A 56 5.75 -3.03 1.68
CA MET A 56 6.82 -3.94 2.07
C MET A 56 6.36 -5.38 2.17
N LYS A 57 5.20 -5.67 2.76
CA LYS A 57 4.69 -7.06 2.78
C LYS A 57 4.42 -7.58 1.37
N GLY A 58 3.94 -6.73 0.45
CA GLY A 58 3.68 -7.11 -0.94
C GLY A 58 4.99 -7.49 -1.64
N VAL A 59 6.01 -6.65 -1.53
CA VAL A 59 7.35 -6.90 -2.07
C VAL A 59 8.00 -8.14 -1.45
N ILE A 60 7.86 -8.35 -0.14
CA ILE A 60 8.39 -9.54 0.54
C ILE A 60 7.67 -10.81 0.07
N VAL A 61 6.34 -10.78 -0.06
CA VAL A 61 5.58 -11.91 -0.59
C VAL A 61 6.00 -12.18 -2.03
N GLU A 62 6.15 -11.17 -2.87
CA GLU A 62 6.56 -11.37 -4.26
C GLU A 62 8.01 -11.86 -4.39
N LEU A 63 8.94 -11.40 -3.53
CA LEU A 63 10.31 -11.90 -3.48
C LEU A 63 10.43 -13.32 -2.93
N ILE A 64 9.65 -13.67 -1.90
CA ILE A 64 9.71 -15.00 -1.25
C ILE A 64 8.90 -16.03 -2.05
N LEU A 65 7.72 -15.66 -2.54
CA LEU A 65 6.81 -16.53 -3.29
C LEU A 65 7.19 -16.57 -4.80
N GLY A 66 7.67 -15.47 -5.37
CA GLY A 66 8.18 -15.42 -6.75
C GLY A 66 9.52 -16.12 -6.98
N SER A 67 10.26 -16.42 -5.90
CA SER A 67 11.42 -17.33 -5.96
C SER A 67 11.03 -18.82 -6.05
N LYS A 68 9.73 -19.13 -6.13
CA LYS A 68 9.17 -20.49 -6.25
C LYS A 68 8.31 -20.65 -7.52
N LEU A 69 8.76 -20.04 -8.63
CA LEU A 69 8.32 -20.40 -9.99
C LEU A 69 9.43 -21.19 -10.69
#